data_AF-A0A239PKT2-F1
#
_entry.id   AF-A0A239PKT2-F1
#
_cell.length_a   1.000
_cell.length_b   1.000
_cell.length_c   1.000
_cell.angle_alpha   90.00
_cell.angle_beta   90.00
_cell.angle_gamma   90.00
#
_symmetry.space_group_name_H-M   'P 1'
#
loop_
_entity.id
_entity.type
_entity.pdbx_description
1 polymer ?
#
loop_
_entity_poly.entity_id
_entity_poly.type
_entity_poly.pdbx_seq_one_letter_code
_entity_poly.pdbx_strand_id
1 'polypeptide(L)'
;MAEDWRKWKTPPGGTGNEFDNAEIGALAHLYRGEVYRSTMWRTRLDATTNWSVVTLGIALSVSYADPLTSALPLLLVGILIVMFLILESRRYRYFNVWRARCRWIETNFYAPLLLRSHRPDPGEWQDVLARDYLTPQYHIGFWRAVGRRLRRNYMWILSFQAVAYFGKVIVHPTPLSSAQEFFARMAAGPISGEAVLAALVILHGAWIWLAIYTRILDKRAHGAREGVSGMG
;
A
#
# COMPACT_ATOMS: atom_id res chain seq x y z
N MET A 1 5.91 24.80 32.88
CA MET A 1 7.14 25.04 32.10
C MET A 1 7.04 24.16 30.87
N ALA A 2 6.74 24.73 29.70
CA ALA A 2 6.66 23.92 28.48
C ALA A 2 8.10 23.56 28.08
N GLU A 3 8.48 22.30 28.23
CA GLU A 3 9.78 21.85 27.75
C GLU A 3 9.89 22.12 26.25
N ASP A 4 10.96 22.81 25.85
CA ASP A 4 11.27 23.08 24.44
C ASP A 4 11.79 21.79 23.79
N TRP A 5 10.86 20.85 23.53
CA TRP A 5 11.15 19.54 22.96
C TRP A 5 11.89 19.63 21.62
N ARG A 6 11.82 20.78 20.92
CA ARG A 6 12.56 21.01 19.67
C ARG A 6 14.07 21.06 19.89
N LYS A 7 14.52 21.36 21.12
CA LYS A 7 15.92 21.33 21.53
C LYS A 7 16.30 20.04 22.28
N TRP A 8 15.37 19.09 22.43
CA TRP A 8 15.61 17.84 23.15
C TRP A 8 16.65 16.97 22.44
N LYS A 9 17.82 16.85 23.07
CA LYS A 9 18.85 15.88 22.69
C LYS A 9 18.75 14.70 23.65
N THR A 10 18.58 13.51 23.07
CA THR A 10 18.62 12.25 23.80
C THR A 10 19.99 12.12 24.49
N PRO A 11 20.06 11.96 25.82
CA PRO A 11 21.32 11.67 26.52
C PRO A 11 21.93 10.35 26.00
N PRO A 12 23.26 10.15 26.07
CA PRO A 12 23.86 8.83 25.84
C PRO A 12 23.22 7.79 26.78
N GLY A 13 22.66 6.70 26.22
CA GLY A 13 21.88 5.71 26.98
C GLY A 13 20.37 6.00 27.05
N GLY A 14 19.94 7.17 26.57
CA GLY A 14 18.56 7.64 26.51
C GLY A 14 18.02 8.24 27.81
N THR A 15 16.72 8.56 27.85
CA THR A 15 16.08 9.23 29.00
C THR A 15 16.17 8.45 30.32
N GLY A 16 16.55 7.17 30.31
CA GLY A 16 16.94 6.45 31.52
C GLY A 16 15.80 6.11 32.50
N ASN A 17 14.55 6.50 32.20
CA ASN A 17 13.45 6.36 33.15
C ASN A 17 12.89 4.93 33.14
N GLU A 18 13.10 4.22 34.24
CA GLU A 18 12.31 3.02 34.55
C GLU A 18 10.84 3.41 34.69
N PHE A 19 9.95 2.61 34.08
CA PHE A 19 8.52 2.86 34.20
C PHE A 19 8.00 2.38 35.55
N ASP A 20 7.29 3.26 36.26
CA ASP A 20 6.47 2.86 37.40
C ASP A 20 5.19 2.10 36.97
N ASN A 21 4.41 1.61 37.93
CA ASN A 21 3.20 0.86 37.64
C ASN A 21 2.13 1.69 36.90
N ALA A 22 2.04 3.00 37.16
CA ALA A 22 1.09 3.88 36.51
C ALA A 22 1.50 4.16 35.06
N GLU A 23 2.79 4.37 34.80
CA GLU A 23 3.37 4.55 33.48
C GLU A 23 3.27 3.29 32.63
N ILE A 24 3.50 2.11 33.22
CA ILE A 24 3.23 0.82 32.57
C ILE A 24 1.75 0.70 32.19
N GLY A 25 0.85 1.10 33.09
CA GLY A 25 -0.59 1.16 32.83
C GLY A 25 -0.91 2.09 31.65
N ALA A 26 -0.38 3.31 31.66
CA ALA A 26 -0.56 4.29 30.59
C ALA A 26 -0.02 3.76 29.24
N LEU A 27 1.15 3.14 29.23
CA LEU A 27 1.75 2.53 28.04
C LEU A 27 0.90 1.36 27.49
N ALA A 28 0.32 0.54 28.37
CA ALA A 28 -0.59 -0.53 27.98
C ALA A 28 -1.87 0.01 27.33
N HIS A 29 -2.43 1.11 27.86
CA HIS A 29 -3.57 1.80 27.25
C HIS A 29 -3.21 2.44 25.90
N LEU A 30 -2.02 3.05 25.79
CA LEU A 30 -1.50 3.58 24.52
C LEU A 30 -1.38 2.47 23.48
N TYR A 31 -0.77 1.33 23.84
CA TYR A 31 -0.63 0.17 22.96
C TYR A 31 -1.99 -0.34 22.48
N ARG A 32 -2.97 -0.48 23.39
CA ARG A 32 -4.34 -0.86 23.00
C ARG A 32 -4.94 0.12 21.98
N GLY A 33 -4.74 1.43 22.17
CA GLY A 33 -5.19 2.47 21.24
C GLY A 33 -4.48 2.44 19.89
N GLU A 34 -3.19 2.10 19.85
CA GLU A 34 -2.41 1.91 18.61
C GLU A 34 -2.86 0.67 17.84
N VAL A 35 -3.11 -0.45 18.54
CA VAL A 35 -3.65 -1.69 17.94
C VAL A 35 -5.05 -1.45 17.38
N TYR A 36 -5.91 -0.77 18.15
CA TYR A 36 -7.27 -0.43 17.69
C TYR A 36 -7.26 0.42 16.41
N ARG A 37 -6.43 1.48 16.36
CA ARG A 37 -6.25 2.28 15.15
C ARG A 37 -5.71 1.45 13.99
N SER A 38 -4.73 0.59 14.24
CA SER A 38 -4.17 -0.31 13.21
C SER A 38 -5.25 -1.21 12.61
N THR A 39 -6.12 -1.80 13.44
CA THR A 39 -7.24 -2.64 12.99
C THR A 39 -8.25 -1.84 12.16
N MET A 40 -8.69 -0.68 12.64
CA MET A 40 -9.63 0.17 11.88
C MET A 40 -9.06 0.59 10.51
N TRP A 41 -7.78 0.97 10.46
CA TRP A 41 -7.13 1.37 9.22
C TRP A 41 -6.90 0.20 8.26
N ARG A 42 -6.66 -1.01 8.78
CA ARG A 42 -6.63 -2.22 7.96
C ARG A 42 -7.97 -2.44 7.24
N THR A 43 -9.09 -2.36 7.95
CA THR A 43 -10.43 -2.51 7.32
C THR A 43 -10.66 -1.47 6.22
N ARG A 44 -10.25 -0.21 6.44
CA ARG A 44 -10.38 0.86 5.43
C ARG A 44 -9.48 0.68 4.21
N LEU A 45 -8.36 -0.05 4.35
CA LEU A 45 -7.48 -0.42 3.24
C LEU A 45 -8.08 -1.54 2.40
N ASP A 46 -8.69 -2.54 3.04
CA ASP A 46 -9.25 -3.69 2.32
C ASP A 46 -10.48 -3.29 1.50
N ALA A 47 -11.23 -2.27 1.94
CA ALA A 47 -12.39 -1.75 1.22
C ALA A 47 -12.10 -1.31 -0.23
N THR A 48 -11.00 -0.61 -0.50
CA THR A 48 -10.67 -0.12 -1.86
C THR A 48 -10.28 -1.25 -2.81
N THR A 49 -9.57 -2.26 -2.32
CA THR A 49 -9.28 -3.47 -3.10
C THR A 49 -10.57 -4.23 -3.40
N ASN A 50 -11.47 -4.39 -2.41
CA ASN A 50 -12.76 -5.06 -2.61
C ASN A 50 -13.62 -4.32 -3.66
N TRP A 51 -13.72 -2.98 -3.59
CA TRP A 51 -14.43 -2.20 -4.59
C TRP A 51 -13.80 -2.28 -5.98
N SER A 52 -12.48 -2.41 -6.07
CA SER A 52 -11.78 -2.65 -7.36
C SER A 52 -12.22 -3.98 -7.99
N VAL A 53 -12.31 -5.04 -7.20
CA VAL A 53 -12.79 -6.36 -7.67
C VAL A 53 -14.26 -6.31 -8.06
N VAL A 54 -15.12 -5.70 -7.24
CA VAL A 54 -16.56 -5.57 -7.52
C VAL A 54 -16.82 -4.78 -8.79
N THR A 55 -16.17 -3.63 -8.96
CA THR A 55 -16.33 -2.80 -10.16
C THR A 55 -15.82 -3.51 -11.42
N LEU A 56 -14.73 -4.28 -11.32
CA LEU A 56 -14.28 -5.14 -12.41
C LEU A 56 -15.32 -6.22 -12.75
N GLY A 57 -15.91 -6.86 -11.75
CA GLY A 57 -17.03 -7.80 -11.91
C GLY A 57 -18.20 -7.19 -12.69
N ILE A 58 -18.62 -5.98 -12.33
CA ILE A 58 -19.68 -5.25 -13.03
C ILE A 58 -19.29 -4.96 -14.48
N ALA A 59 -18.06 -4.46 -14.71
CA ALA A 59 -17.57 -4.15 -16.04
C ALA A 59 -17.51 -5.39 -16.95
N LEU A 60 -17.13 -6.55 -16.40
CA LEU A 60 -17.17 -7.84 -17.10
C LEU A 60 -18.59 -8.21 -17.47
N SER A 61 -19.51 -8.22 -16.50
CA SER A 61 -20.91 -8.59 -16.73
C SER A 61 -21.55 -7.74 -17.83
N VAL A 62 -21.31 -6.42 -17.82
CA VAL A 62 -21.82 -5.53 -18.86
C VAL A 62 -21.16 -5.80 -20.21
N SER A 63 -19.83 -5.91 -20.25
CA SER A 63 -19.10 -6.05 -21.52
C SER A 63 -19.30 -7.40 -22.20
N TYR A 64 -19.57 -8.45 -21.42
CA TYR A 64 -19.77 -9.81 -21.91
C TYR A 64 -21.24 -10.23 -22.00
N ALA A 65 -22.20 -9.37 -21.61
CA ALA A 65 -23.63 -9.67 -21.72
C ALA A 65 -24.10 -9.91 -23.17
N ASP A 66 -23.47 -9.25 -24.14
CA ASP A 66 -23.77 -9.41 -25.57
C ASP A 66 -22.47 -9.33 -26.38
N PRO A 67 -22.27 -10.17 -27.42
CA PRO A 67 -21.12 -10.10 -28.31
C PRO A 67 -20.89 -8.71 -28.94
N LEU A 68 -21.95 -7.96 -29.23
CA LEU A 68 -21.93 -6.63 -29.83
C LEU A 68 -21.68 -5.49 -28.83
N THR A 69 -21.73 -5.76 -27.52
CA THR A 69 -21.44 -4.73 -26.52
C THR A 69 -20.00 -4.27 -26.59
N SER A 70 -19.80 -2.95 -26.51
CA SER A 70 -18.48 -2.31 -26.50
C SER A 70 -17.59 -2.82 -25.37
N ALA A 71 -16.29 -2.94 -25.63
CA ALA A 71 -15.27 -3.24 -24.61
C ALA A 71 -14.91 -2.02 -23.74
N LEU A 72 -15.49 -0.85 -24.00
CA LEU A 72 -15.21 0.40 -23.29
C LEU A 72 -15.36 0.32 -21.76
N PRO A 73 -16.36 -0.38 -21.17
CA PRO A 73 -16.46 -0.51 -19.71
C PRO A 73 -15.21 -1.14 -19.08
N LEU A 74 -14.56 -2.08 -19.77
CA LEU A 74 -13.31 -2.70 -19.31
C LEU A 74 -12.12 -1.72 -19.32
N LEU A 75 -12.11 -0.73 -20.22
CA LEU A 75 -11.11 0.34 -20.19
C LEU A 75 -11.34 1.31 -19.03
N LEU A 76 -12.59 1.75 -18.88
CA LEU A 76 -12.99 2.70 -17.83
C LEU A 76 -12.74 2.14 -16.44
N VAL A 77 -13.04 0.85 -16.22
CA VAL A 77 -12.75 0.21 -14.94
C VAL A 77 -11.26 0.11 -14.65
N GLY A 78 -10.41 -0.06 -15.68
CA GLY A 78 -8.96 -0.01 -15.53
C GLY A 78 -8.46 1.31 -14.93
N ILE A 79 -9.01 2.43 -15.41
CA ILE A 79 -8.72 3.77 -14.85
C ILE A 79 -9.20 3.87 -13.40
N LEU A 80 -10.40 3.34 -13.12
CA LEU A 80 -10.97 3.33 -11.77
C LEU A 80 -10.12 2.50 -10.79
N ILE A 81 -9.63 1.33 -11.21
CA ILE A 81 -8.74 0.47 -10.43
C ILE A 81 -7.44 1.21 -10.10
N VAL A 82 -6.87 1.97 -11.05
CA VAL A 82 -5.69 2.82 -10.81
C VAL A 82 -5.98 3.90 -9.77
N MET A 83 -7.16 4.54 -9.84
CA MET A 83 -7.58 5.52 -8.84
C MET A 83 -7.68 4.88 -7.44
N PHE A 84 -8.29 3.69 -7.33
CA PHE A 84 -8.35 2.96 -6.07
C PHE A 84 -6.97 2.60 -5.52
N LEU A 85 -6.03 2.17 -6.38
CA LEU A 85 -4.64 1.93 -5.99
C LEU A 85 -3.99 3.18 -5.40
N ILE A 86 -4.18 4.36 -6.02
CA ILE A 86 -3.63 5.63 -5.51
C ILE A 86 -4.22 5.97 -4.15
N LEU A 87 -5.56 5.88 -4.00
CA LEU A 87 -6.26 6.18 -2.75
C LEU A 87 -5.82 5.23 -1.63
N GLU A 88 -5.75 3.94 -1.94
CA GLU A 88 -5.30 2.91 -1.00
C GLU A 88 -3.83 3.11 -0.61
N SER A 89 -2.97 3.50 -1.55
CA SER A 89 -1.55 3.77 -1.28
C SER A 89 -1.36 4.97 -0.35
N ARG A 90 -2.20 6.01 -0.48
CA ARG A 90 -2.22 7.11 0.49
C ARG A 90 -2.59 6.59 1.88
N ARG A 91 -3.70 5.86 2.00
CA ARG A 91 -4.15 5.22 3.26
C ARG A 91 -3.11 4.27 3.85
N TYR A 92 -2.35 3.58 3.00
CA TYR A 92 -1.36 2.60 3.43
C TYR A 92 -0.19 3.26 4.16
N ARG A 93 0.19 4.49 3.76
CA ARG A 93 1.22 5.26 4.48
C ARG A 93 0.80 5.57 5.91
N TYR A 94 -0.48 5.93 6.09
CA TYR A 94 -1.06 6.15 7.40
C TYR A 94 -1.04 4.84 8.21
N PHE A 95 -1.62 3.76 7.68
CA PHE A 95 -1.59 2.43 8.31
C PHE A 95 -0.19 2.00 8.74
N ASN A 96 0.81 2.27 7.91
CA ASN A 96 2.19 1.91 8.20
C ASN A 96 2.72 2.58 9.48
N VAL A 97 2.29 3.81 9.79
CA VAL A 97 2.71 4.54 11.01
C VAL A 97 2.21 3.84 12.26
N TRP A 98 0.90 3.56 12.37
CA TRP A 98 0.35 2.89 13.55
C TRP A 98 0.88 1.46 13.69
N ARG A 99 0.97 0.71 12.57
CA ARG A 99 1.59 -0.62 12.57
C ARG A 99 3.03 -0.58 13.08
N ALA A 100 3.80 0.42 12.66
CA ALA A 100 5.19 0.57 13.08
C ALA A 100 5.30 0.90 14.57
N ARG A 101 4.46 1.80 15.10
CA ARG A 101 4.40 2.11 16.54
C ARG A 101 4.03 0.89 17.38
N CYS A 102 2.99 0.16 17.00
CA CYS A 102 2.64 -1.11 17.64
C CYS A 102 3.84 -2.04 17.68
N ARG A 103 4.48 -2.25 16.51
CA ARG A 103 5.61 -3.17 16.40
C ARG A 103 6.82 -2.71 17.22
N TRP A 104 7.03 -1.41 17.34
CA TRP A 104 8.08 -0.82 18.15
C TRP A 104 7.86 -1.09 19.64
N ILE A 105 6.63 -0.90 20.13
CA ILE A 105 6.26 -1.22 21.51
C ILE A 105 6.32 -2.73 21.75
N GLU A 106 5.85 -3.56 20.82
CA GLU A 106 5.95 -5.02 20.91
C GLU A 106 7.39 -5.49 21.05
N THR A 107 8.30 -4.94 20.25
CA THR A 107 9.70 -5.42 20.19
C THR A 107 10.53 -4.88 21.35
N ASN A 108 10.28 -3.65 21.82
CA ASN A 108 11.09 -3.02 22.86
C ASN A 108 10.49 -3.10 24.27
N PHE A 109 9.19 -3.34 24.41
CA PHE A 109 8.55 -3.45 25.72
C PHE A 109 7.97 -4.85 25.99
N TYR A 110 7.09 -5.35 25.13
CA TYR A 110 6.40 -6.62 25.39
C TYR A 110 7.29 -7.86 25.20
N ALA A 111 8.11 -7.92 24.15
CA ALA A 111 8.97 -9.07 23.91
C ALA A 111 10.03 -9.26 25.01
N PRO A 112 10.76 -8.21 25.47
CA PRO A 112 11.68 -8.32 26.60
C PRO A 112 10.97 -8.71 27.90
N LEU A 113 9.77 -8.16 28.16
CA LEU A 113 8.94 -8.53 29.30
C LEU A 113 8.61 -10.03 29.30
N LEU A 114 8.21 -10.58 28.16
CA LEU A 114 7.86 -12.00 28.02
C LEU A 114 9.08 -12.92 28.11
N LEU A 115 10.21 -12.51 27.53
CA LEU A 115 11.46 -13.27 27.57
C LEU A 115 12.14 -13.25 28.95
N ARG A 116 11.67 -12.41 29.89
CA ARG A 116 12.39 -12.08 31.13
C ARG A 116 13.84 -11.68 30.86
N SER A 117 14.10 -11.14 29.67
CA SER A 117 15.40 -10.61 29.27
C SER A 117 15.65 -9.31 30.03
N HIS A 118 16.91 -8.88 30.12
CA HIS A 118 17.18 -7.48 30.42
C HIS A 118 16.36 -6.64 29.43
N ARG A 119 15.52 -5.75 29.95
CA ARG A 119 14.79 -4.80 29.09
C ARG A 119 15.84 -4.03 28.30
N PRO A 120 15.59 -3.66 27.03
CA PRO A 120 16.48 -2.73 26.36
C PRO A 120 16.64 -1.52 27.28
N ASP A 121 17.88 -1.08 27.46
CA ASP A 121 18.23 -0.04 28.43
C ASP A 121 17.21 1.11 28.33
N PRO A 122 16.61 1.55 29.46
CA PRO A 122 15.63 2.62 29.46
C PRO A 122 16.22 3.81 28.71
N GLY A 123 15.56 4.25 27.63
CA GLY A 123 16.14 5.33 26.85
C GLY A 123 15.82 5.35 25.37
N GLU A 124 16.78 4.96 24.52
CA GLU A 124 16.78 5.29 23.09
C GLU A 124 15.49 4.88 22.36
N TRP A 125 14.88 3.75 22.71
CA TRP A 125 13.62 3.33 22.10
C TRP A 125 12.41 4.17 22.53
N GLN A 126 12.39 4.67 23.78
CA GLN A 126 11.37 5.57 24.32
C GLN A 126 11.46 6.91 23.59
N ASP A 127 12.68 7.42 23.41
CA ASP A 127 12.95 8.65 22.67
C ASP A 127 12.54 8.55 21.20
N VAL A 128 12.83 7.44 20.53
CA VAL A 128 12.38 7.20 19.14
C VAL A 128 10.85 7.21 19.06
N LEU A 129 10.16 6.57 20.01
CA LEU A 129 8.70 6.56 20.06
C LEU A 129 8.14 7.97 20.35
N ALA A 130 8.70 8.69 21.33
CA ALA A 130 8.29 10.03 21.71
C ALA A 130 8.50 11.02 20.55
N ARG A 131 9.64 10.97 19.86
CA ARG A 131 9.92 11.80 18.67
C ARG A 131 8.89 11.56 17.55
N ASP A 132 8.47 10.32 17.34
CA ASP A 132 7.47 9.99 16.32
C ASP A 132 6.06 10.51 16.69
N TYR A 133 5.72 10.58 17.98
CA TYR A 133 4.50 11.26 18.45
C TYR A 133 4.58 12.78 18.33
N LEU A 134 5.72 13.38 18.68
CA LEU A 134 5.95 14.83 18.59
C LEU A 134 5.99 15.30 17.13
N THR A 135 6.54 14.49 16.24
CA THR A 135 6.68 14.79 14.81
C THR A 135 6.11 13.66 13.95
N PRO A 136 4.78 13.57 13.81
CA PRO A 136 4.16 12.51 13.02
C PRO A 136 4.59 12.58 11.54
N GLN A 137 5.41 11.63 11.11
CA GLN A 137 5.88 11.53 9.73
C GLN A 137 5.52 10.18 9.13
N TYR A 138 5.34 10.14 7.81
CA TYR A 138 5.18 8.87 7.12
C TYR A 138 6.52 8.14 7.00
N HIS A 139 6.60 6.92 7.51
CA HIS A 139 7.85 6.13 7.42
C HIS A 139 8.17 5.64 6.00
N ILE A 140 7.17 5.64 5.10
CA ILE A 140 7.35 5.25 3.69
C ILE A 140 6.89 6.36 2.74
N GLY A 141 7.68 6.54 1.67
CA GLY A 141 7.33 7.42 0.56
C GLY A 141 6.13 6.92 -0.24
N PHE A 142 5.45 7.83 -0.93
CA PHE A 142 4.24 7.50 -1.70
C PHE A 142 4.49 6.44 -2.77
N TRP A 143 5.54 6.58 -3.58
CA TRP A 143 5.84 5.60 -4.64
C TRP A 143 6.21 4.21 -4.11
N ARG A 144 6.85 4.12 -2.93
CA ARG A 144 7.07 2.82 -2.26
C ARG A 144 5.76 2.20 -1.80
N ALA A 145 4.84 3.00 -1.26
CA ALA A 145 3.50 2.55 -0.89
C ALA A 145 2.73 2.00 -2.10
N VAL A 146 2.74 2.75 -3.22
CA VAL A 146 2.13 2.32 -4.49
C VAL A 146 2.71 0.99 -4.95
N GLY A 147 4.03 0.88 -5.02
CA GLY A 147 4.70 -0.35 -5.42
C GLY A 147 4.37 -1.57 -4.54
N ARG A 148 4.28 -1.38 -3.22
CA ARG A 148 3.93 -2.46 -2.27
C ARG A 148 2.49 -2.94 -2.46
N ARG A 149 1.53 -2.03 -2.64
CA ARG A 149 0.12 -2.39 -2.86
C ARG A 149 -0.12 -2.97 -4.25
N LEU A 150 0.56 -2.45 -5.25
CA LEU A 150 0.54 -2.98 -6.60
C LEU A 150 0.97 -4.45 -6.65
N ARG A 151 2.16 -4.79 -6.12
CA ARG A 151 2.68 -6.17 -6.15
C ARG A 151 1.82 -7.18 -5.40
N ARG A 152 1.20 -6.76 -4.29
CA ARG A 152 0.42 -7.67 -3.43
C ARG A 152 -0.99 -7.89 -3.94
N ASN A 153 -1.64 -6.84 -4.47
CA ASN A 153 -3.06 -6.87 -4.77
C ASN A 153 -3.37 -6.46 -6.21
N TYR A 154 -3.05 -5.21 -6.59
CA TYR A 154 -3.60 -4.61 -7.81
C TYR A 154 -3.01 -5.15 -9.11
N MET A 155 -1.79 -5.68 -9.09
CA MET A 155 -1.17 -6.30 -10.27
C MET A 155 -2.04 -7.45 -10.80
N TRP A 156 -2.65 -8.25 -9.92
CA TRP A 156 -3.53 -9.34 -10.31
C TRP A 156 -4.85 -8.83 -10.88
N ILE A 157 -5.45 -7.82 -10.26
CA ILE A 157 -6.71 -7.20 -10.72
C ILE A 157 -6.53 -6.57 -12.11
N LEU A 158 -5.46 -5.81 -12.30
CA LEU A 158 -5.12 -5.19 -13.58
C LEU A 158 -4.80 -6.24 -14.65
N SER A 159 -4.06 -7.29 -14.31
CA SER A 159 -3.77 -8.39 -15.25
C SER A 159 -5.05 -9.10 -15.70
N PHE A 160 -5.96 -9.38 -14.75
CA PHE A 160 -7.25 -9.98 -15.07
C PHE A 160 -8.10 -9.07 -15.96
N GLN A 161 -8.13 -7.76 -15.66
CA GLN A 161 -8.80 -6.77 -16.49
C GLN A 161 -8.23 -6.73 -17.92
N ALA A 162 -6.90 -6.78 -18.07
CA ALA A 162 -6.24 -6.79 -19.37
C ALA A 162 -6.61 -8.04 -20.18
N VAL A 163 -6.52 -9.22 -19.55
CA VAL A 163 -6.91 -10.49 -20.16
C VAL A 163 -8.37 -10.46 -20.62
N ALA A 164 -9.27 -9.93 -19.79
CA ALA A 164 -10.66 -9.78 -20.17
C ALA A 164 -10.86 -8.78 -21.33
N TYR A 165 -10.16 -7.64 -21.32
CA TYR A 165 -10.25 -6.68 -22.41
C TYR A 165 -9.78 -7.29 -23.74
N PHE A 166 -8.59 -7.90 -23.76
CA PHE A 166 -8.08 -8.56 -24.96
C PHE A 166 -8.96 -9.74 -25.37
N GLY A 167 -9.45 -10.53 -24.42
CA GLY A 167 -10.39 -11.62 -24.69
C GLY A 167 -11.65 -11.12 -25.38
N LYS A 168 -12.23 -10.01 -24.92
CA LYS A 168 -13.42 -9.39 -25.55
C LYS A 168 -13.12 -8.98 -26.99
N VAL A 169 -12.00 -8.31 -27.23
CA VAL A 169 -11.58 -7.86 -28.56
C VAL A 169 -11.31 -9.03 -29.51
N ILE A 170 -10.68 -10.10 -29.01
CA ILE A 170 -10.27 -11.27 -29.80
C ILE A 170 -11.44 -12.17 -30.17
N VAL A 171 -12.36 -12.40 -29.22
CA VAL A 171 -13.41 -13.42 -29.36
C VAL A 171 -14.71 -12.85 -29.91
N HIS A 172 -15.05 -11.59 -29.60
CA HIS A 172 -16.35 -11.01 -29.92
C HIS A 172 -16.27 -9.88 -30.97
N PRO A 173 -17.26 -9.78 -31.88
CA PRO A 173 -18.48 -10.61 -31.97
C PRO A 173 -18.23 -12.00 -32.57
N THR A 174 -17.22 -12.12 -33.42
CA THR A 174 -16.69 -13.38 -33.95
C THR A 174 -15.19 -13.44 -33.70
N PRO A 175 -14.55 -14.63 -33.74
CA PRO A 175 -13.10 -14.71 -33.65
C PRO A 175 -12.40 -13.83 -34.69
N LEU A 176 -11.32 -13.15 -34.28
CA LEU A 176 -10.53 -12.28 -35.17
C LEU A 176 -10.06 -13.01 -36.43
N SER A 177 -10.17 -12.32 -37.56
CA SER A 177 -9.73 -12.80 -38.87
C SER A 177 -8.47 -12.09 -39.39
N SER A 178 -8.18 -10.88 -38.89
CA SER A 178 -7.02 -10.08 -39.34
C SER A 178 -6.52 -9.10 -38.27
N ALA A 179 -5.29 -8.60 -38.45
CA ALA A 179 -4.74 -7.54 -37.60
C ALA A 179 -5.47 -6.20 -37.78
N GLN A 180 -5.97 -5.90 -38.99
CA GLN A 180 -6.77 -4.70 -39.25
C GLN A 180 -8.04 -4.69 -38.38
N GLU A 181 -8.70 -5.84 -38.29
CA GLU A 181 -9.89 -6.02 -37.47
C GLU A 181 -9.60 -5.87 -35.98
N PHE A 182 -8.42 -6.32 -35.52
CA PHE A 182 -7.99 -6.14 -34.13
C PHE A 182 -7.92 -4.66 -33.74
N PHE A 183 -7.27 -3.83 -34.56
CA PHE A 183 -7.21 -2.38 -34.30
C PHE A 183 -8.58 -1.72 -34.45
N ALA A 184 -9.39 -2.14 -35.42
CA ALA A 184 -10.75 -1.62 -35.57
C ALA A 184 -11.61 -1.88 -34.32
N ARG A 185 -11.51 -3.08 -33.72
CA ARG A 185 -12.26 -3.45 -32.50
C ARG A 185 -11.74 -2.79 -31.22
N MET A 186 -10.46 -2.43 -31.17
CA MET A 186 -9.90 -1.68 -30.04
C MET A 186 -10.24 -0.19 -30.07
N ALA A 187 -10.63 0.35 -31.23
CA ALA A 187 -11.00 1.74 -31.35
C ALA A 187 -12.12 2.10 -30.37
N ALA A 188 -11.96 3.24 -29.70
CA ALA A 188 -12.87 3.71 -28.66
C ALA A 188 -13.35 5.12 -29.01
N GLY A 189 -14.52 5.21 -29.67
CA GLY A 189 -15.04 6.47 -30.18
C GLY A 189 -14.05 7.13 -31.16
N PRO A 190 -13.60 8.38 -30.93
CA PRO A 190 -12.66 9.06 -31.82
C PRO A 190 -11.21 8.56 -31.66
N ILE A 191 -10.92 7.68 -30.70
CA ILE A 191 -9.56 7.20 -30.41
C ILE A 191 -9.29 5.96 -31.24
N SER A 192 -8.22 5.97 -32.04
CA SER A 192 -7.82 4.83 -32.87
C SER A 192 -7.40 3.62 -32.01
N GLY A 193 -7.56 2.41 -32.55
CA GLY A 193 -7.20 1.19 -31.81
C GLY A 193 -5.72 1.10 -31.48
N GLU A 194 -4.86 1.61 -32.35
CA GLU A 194 -3.42 1.69 -32.13
C GLU A 194 -3.10 2.58 -30.92
N ALA A 195 -3.79 3.71 -30.79
CA ALA A 195 -3.63 4.61 -29.65
C ALA A 195 -4.13 3.96 -28.34
N VAL A 196 -5.25 3.22 -28.40
CA VAL A 196 -5.76 2.45 -27.25
C VAL A 196 -4.77 1.36 -26.84
N LEU A 197 -4.23 0.60 -27.80
CA LEU A 197 -3.21 -0.42 -27.53
C LEU A 197 -1.96 0.19 -26.93
N ALA A 198 -1.45 1.28 -27.51
CA ALA A 198 -0.27 1.98 -27.01
C ALA A 198 -0.49 2.43 -25.57
N ALA A 199 -1.66 3.02 -25.26
CA ALA A 199 -2.01 3.42 -23.90
C ALA A 199 -2.05 2.22 -22.93
N LEU A 200 -2.63 1.09 -23.34
CA LEU A 200 -2.66 -0.14 -22.54
C LEU A 200 -1.26 -0.71 -22.29
N VAL A 201 -0.42 -0.77 -23.33
CA VAL A 201 0.96 -1.26 -23.21
C VAL A 201 1.79 -0.35 -22.30
N ILE A 202 1.67 0.98 -22.47
CA ILE A 202 2.34 1.96 -21.60
C ILE A 202 1.87 1.80 -20.17
N LEU A 203 0.56 1.70 -19.94
CA LEU A 203 -0.01 1.55 -18.60
C LEU A 203 0.52 0.28 -17.91
N HIS A 204 0.38 -0.87 -18.55
CA HIS A 204 0.82 -2.16 -17.99
C HIS A 204 2.34 -2.22 -17.83
N GLY A 205 3.09 -1.72 -18.82
CA GLY A 205 4.54 -1.58 -18.76
C GLY A 205 4.98 -0.71 -17.58
N ALA A 206 4.33 0.43 -17.36
CA ALA A 206 4.61 1.33 -16.24
C ALA A 206 4.37 0.66 -14.88
N TRP A 207 3.29 -0.11 -14.72
CA TRP A 207 3.02 -0.83 -13.47
C TRP A 207 4.01 -1.97 -13.23
N ILE A 208 4.36 -2.75 -14.26
CA ILE A 208 5.38 -3.81 -14.15
C ILE A 208 6.73 -3.19 -13.76
N TRP A 209 7.13 -2.12 -14.46
CA TRP A 209 8.35 -1.38 -14.14
C TRP A 209 8.33 -0.86 -12.70
N LEU A 210 7.23 -0.22 -12.27
CA LEU A 210 7.09 0.32 -10.92
C LEU A 210 7.15 -0.80 -9.86
N ALA A 211 6.52 -1.94 -10.14
CA ALA A 211 6.56 -3.12 -9.28
C ALA A 211 7.98 -3.64 -9.07
N ILE A 212 8.77 -3.73 -10.15
CA ILE A 212 10.18 -4.17 -10.11
C ILE A 212 11.05 -3.13 -9.41
N TYR A 213 10.97 -1.87 -9.85
CA TYR A 213 11.78 -0.77 -9.33
C TYR A 213 11.62 -0.61 -7.81
N THR A 214 10.38 -0.57 -7.32
CA THR A 214 10.12 -0.43 -5.89
C THR A 214 10.48 -1.67 -5.09
N ARG A 215 10.50 -2.88 -5.69
CA ARG A 215 11.01 -4.09 -5.03
C ARG A 215 12.52 -4.02 -4.83
N ILE A 216 13.25 -3.47 -5.80
CA ILE A 216 14.70 -3.24 -5.70
C ILE A 216 14.98 -2.21 -4.59
N LEU A 217 14.22 -1.11 -4.55
CA LEU A 217 14.32 -0.10 -3.49
C LEU A 217 14.06 -0.69 -2.10
N ASP A 218 13.02 -1.51 -1.95
CA ASP A 218 12.69 -2.17 -0.68
C ASP A 218 13.82 -3.12 -0.24
N LYS A 219 14.39 -3.91 -1.16
CA LYS A 219 15.54 -4.78 -0.86
C LYS A 219 16.76 -4.01 -0.40
N ARG A 220 17.10 -2.90 -1.07
CA ARG A 220 18.25 -2.05 -0.68
C ARG A 220 18.06 -1.43 0.69
N ALA A 221 16.86 -0.99 1.02
CA ALA A 221 16.55 -0.39 2.32
C ALA A 221 16.57 -1.38 3.49
N HIS A 222 16.14 -2.63 3.26
CA HIS A 222 16.09 -3.66 4.30
C HIS A 222 17.37 -4.51 4.39
N GLY A 223 18.14 -4.65 3.31
CA GLY A 223 19.42 -5.37 3.32
C GLY A 223 20.56 -4.64 4.03
N ALA A 224 20.39 -3.35 4.34
CA ALA A 224 21.39 -2.53 5.01
C ALA A 224 21.13 -2.32 6.52
N ARG A 225 20.11 -2.97 7.09
CA ARG A 225 19.71 -2.78 8.50
C ARG A 225 19.90 -4.06 9.31
N GLU A 226 21.09 -4.20 9.88
CA GLU A 226 21.33 -5.03 11.08
C GLU A 226 21.21 -4.12 12.30
N GLY A 227 20.05 -4.09 12.98
CA GLY A 227 19.86 -3.35 14.24
C GLY A 227 18.62 -2.45 14.34
N VAL A 228 18.25 -2.11 15.58
CA VAL A 228 17.04 -1.39 16.04
C VAL A 228 17.12 0.12 15.72
N SER A 229 17.40 0.52 14.48
CA SER A 229 17.64 1.95 14.14
C SER A 229 16.42 2.73 13.62
N GLY A 230 15.19 2.23 13.80
CA GLY A 230 13.98 3.04 13.62
C GLY A 230 12.73 2.28 13.18
N MET A 231 11.60 3.00 13.17
CA MET A 231 10.25 2.47 12.92
C MET A 231 9.89 2.23 11.43
N GLY A 232 10.79 2.50 10.49
CA GLY A 232 10.50 2.48 9.03
C GLY A 232 10.91 1.23 8.27
#